data_AF-A0A857D6L1-F1
#
_entry.id   AF-A0A857D6L1-F1
#
_cell.length_a   1.000
_cell.length_b   1.000
_cell.length_c   1.000
_cell.angle_alpha   90.00
_cell.angle_beta   90.00
_cell.angle_gamma   90.00
#
_symmetry.space_group_name_H-M   'P 1'
#
loop_
_entity.id
_entity.type
_entity.pdbx_description
1 polymer ?
#
loop_
_entity_poly.entity_id
_entity_poly.type
_entity_poly.pdbx_seq_one_letter_code
_entity_poly.pdbx_strand_id
1 'polypeptide(L)'
;MVMVRMQVSLESLIEAITSLNVEGKRKLLEILEDQIFEAEEDSMENDPQVLAEVEEARKAYQIGDYQTIQAYITNQSEQAS
;
A
#
# COMPACT_ATOMS: atom_id res chain seq x y z
N MET A 1 0.92 -21.99 14.16
CA MET A 1 -0.53 -22.03 13.88
C MET A 1 -0.74 -23.02 12.75
N VAL A 2 -1.51 -24.10 12.95
CA VAL A 2 -1.75 -25.10 11.89
C VAL A 2 -2.94 -24.62 11.06
N MET A 3 -2.73 -24.29 9.79
CA MET A 3 -3.82 -23.97 8.87
C MET A 3 -4.49 -25.26 8.40
N VAL A 4 -5.74 -25.46 8.81
CA VAL A 4 -6.57 -26.57 8.32
C VAL A 4 -7.23 -26.12 7.03
N ARG A 5 -6.88 -26.75 5.91
CA ARG A 5 -7.56 -26.52 4.63
C ARG A 5 -8.87 -27.32 4.62
N MET A 6 -9.98 -26.60 4.81
CA MET A 6 -11.31 -27.18 4.76
C MET A 6 -11.94 -26.90 3.39
N GLN A 7 -12.55 -27.91 2.77
CA GLN A 7 -13.39 -27.71 1.60
C GLN A 7 -14.79 -27.33 2.07
N VAL A 8 -15.22 -26.12 1.73
CA VAL A 8 -16.58 -25.62 1.97
C VAL A 8 -17.18 -25.18 0.64
N SER A 9 -18.50 -25.32 0.50
CA SER A 9 -19.18 -24.73 -0.65
C SER A 9 -19.19 -23.21 -0.54
N LEU A 10 -19.34 -22.54 -1.68
CA LEU A 10 -19.46 -21.09 -1.72
C LEU A 10 -20.72 -20.63 -0.97
N GLU A 11 -21.82 -21.36 -1.08
CA GLU A 11 -23.08 -21.06 -0.42
C GLU A 11 -22.94 -21.08 1.10
N SER A 12 -22.28 -22.10 1.66
CA SER A 12 -22.04 -22.19 3.10
C SER A 12 -21.09 -21.11 3.59
N LEU A 13 -20.11 -20.71 2.78
CA LEU A 13 -19.23 -19.59 3.10
C LEU A 13 -20.01 -18.26 3.13
N ILE A 14 -20.89 -18.02 2.16
CA ILE A 14 -21.74 -16.83 2.11
C ILE A 14 -22.67 -16.79 3.34
N GLU A 15 -23.29 -17.92 3.70
CA GLU A 15 -24.13 -18.00 4.89
C GLU A 15 -23.33 -17.69 6.18
N ALA A 16 -22.13 -18.24 6.30
CA ALA A 16 -21.24 -17.95 7.42
C ALA A 16 -20.86 -16.46 7.50
N ILE A 17 -20.50 -15.84 6.37
CA ILE A 17 -20.13 -14.41 6.31
C ILE A 17 -21.34 -13.51 6.63
N THR A 18 -22.52 -13.85 6.10
CA THR A 18 -23.74 -13.05 6.32
C THR A 18 -24.21 -13.10 7.77
N SER A 19 -24.01 -14.24 8.45
CA SER A 19 -24.35 -14.44 9.88
C SER A 19 -23.37 -13.80 10.86
N LEU A 20 -22.21 -13.29 10.41
CA LEU A 20 -21.28 -12.57 11.28
C LEU A 20 -21.94 -11.34 11.92
N ASN A 21 -21.61 -11.09 13.18
CA ASN A 21 -21.92 -9.83 13.84
C ASN A 21 -21.09 -8.68 13.23
N VAL A 22 -21.39 -7.44 13.62
CA VAL A 22 -20.72 -6.25 13.06
C VAL A 22 -19.21 -6.28 13.28
N GLU A 23 -18.74 -6.76 14.44
CA GLU A 23 -17.32 -6.87 14.74
C GLU A 23 -16.60 -7.88 13.84
N GLY A 24 -17.20 -9.06 13.66
CA GLY A 24 -16.69 -10.09 12.75
C GLY A 24 -16.64 -9.61 11.30
N LYS A 25 -17.66 -8.86 10.85
CA LYS A 25 -17.68 -8.24 9.52
C LYS A 25 -16.58 -7.20 9.35
N ARG A 26 -16.32 -6.38 10.37
CA ARG A 26 -15.22 -5.40 10.34
C ARG A 26 -13.86 -6.09 10.24
N LYS A 27 -13.63 -7.15 11.01
CA LYS A 27 -12.38 -7.91 10.93
C LYS A 27 -12.20 -8.59 9.58
N LEU A 28 -13.27 -9.12 9.00
CA LEU A 28 -13.21 -9.68 7.64
C LEU A 28 -12.89 -8.59 6.60
N LEU A 29 -13.47 -7.41 6.75
CA LEU A 29 -13.18 -6.26 5.88
C LEU A 29 -11.70 -5.89 5.94
N GLU A 30 -11.13 -5.73 7.14
CA GLU A 30 -9.70 -5.43 7.34
C GLU A 30 -8.79 -6.44 6.62
N ILE A 31 -9.05 -7.74 6.79
CA ILE A 31 -8.28 -8.79 6.11
C ILE A 31 -8.38 -8.70 4.59
N LEU A 32 -9.56 -8.36 4.06
CA LEU A 32 -9.77 -8.24 2.61
C LEU A 32 -9.09 -6.98 2.06
N GLU A 33 -9.18 -5.86 2.78
CA GLU A 33 -8.50 -4.61 2.43
C GLU A 33 -6.99 -4.80 2.38
N ASP A 34 -6.39 -5.45 3.38
CA ASP A 34 -4.96 -5.76 3.41
C ASP A 34 -4.55 -6.60 2.19
N GLN A 35 -5.29 -7.67 1.88
CA GLN A 35 -4.99 -8.54 0.74
C GLN A 35 -5.15 -7.84 -0.61
N ILE A 36 -6.12 -6.95 -0.74
CA ILE A 36 -6.31 -6.16 -1.96
C ILE A 36 -5.15 -5.18 -2.12
N PHE A 37 -4.77 -4.49 -1.05
CA PHE A 37 -3.67 -3.54 -1.06
C PHE A 37 -2.34 -4.21 -1.43
N GLU A 38 -2.03 -5.36 -0.83
CA GLU A 38 -0.84 -6.15 -1.19
C GLU A 38 -0.84 -6.54 -2.67
N ALA A 39 -1.97 -7.02 -3.20
CA ALA A 39 -2.09 -7.39 -4.61
C ALA A 39 -1.96 -6.19 -5.56
N GLU A 40 -2.45 -5.02 -5.16
CA GLU A 40 -2.32 -3.77 -5.91
C GLU A 40 -0.86 -3.30 -5.91
N GLU A 41 -0.16 -3.29 -4.78
CA GLU A 41 1.27 -2.95 -4.70
C GLU A 41 2.12 -3.87 -5.59
N ASP A 42 1.91 -5.18 -5.53
CA ASP A 42 2.60 -6.17 -6.39
C ASP A 42 2.38 -5.88 -7.88
N SER A 43 1.17 -5.44 -8.25
CA SER A 43 0.85 -5.07 -9.63
C SER A 43 1.53 -3.77 -10.08
N MET A 44 1.68 -2.82 -9.15
CA MET A 44 2.27 -1.50 -9.41
C MET A 44 3.80 -1.53 -9.46
N GLU A 45 4.47 -2.42 -8.72
CA GLU A 45 5.94 -2.48 -8.67
C GLU A 45 6.58 -2.61 -10.06
N ASN A 46 5.89 -3.30 -10.97
CA ASN A 46 6.37 -3.55 -12.34
C ASN A 46 5.55 -2.82 -13.41
N ASP A 47 4.66 -1.91 -13.01
CA ASP A 47 3.85 -1.13 -13.96
C ASP A 47 4.76 -0.16 -14.74
N PRO A 48 4.81 -0.25 -16.08
CA PRO A 48 5.65 0.62 -16.91
C PRO A 48 5.36 2.13 -16.74
N GLN A 49 4.11 2.50 -16.46
CA GLN A 49 3.72 3.89 -16.23
C GLN A 49 4.27 4.37 -14.88
N VAL A 50 4.13 3.58 -13.82
CA VAL A 50 4.68 3.89 -12.49
C VAL A 50 6.20 4.05 -12.58
N LEU A 51 6.89 3.15 -13.28
CA LEU A 51 8.33 3.24 -13.49
C LEU A 51 8.73 4.51 -14.26
N ALA A 52 7.95 4.91 -15.26
CA ALA A 52 8.20 6.14 -16.02
C ALA A 52 8.02 7.39 -15.16
N GLU A 53 6.96 7.45 -14.35
CA GLU A 53 6.69 8.55 -13.41
C GLU A 53 7.80 8.67 -12.35
N VAL A 54 8.27 7.55 -11.80
CA VAL A 54 9.39 7.52 -10.86
C VAL A 54 10.67 8.06 -11.49
N GLU A 55 10.96 7.68 -12.74
CA GLU A 55 12.15 8.13 -13.45
C GLU A 55 12.09 9.62 -13.80
N GLU A 56 10.91 10.13 -14.15
CA GLU A 56 10.67 11.57 -14.35
C GLU A 56 10.93 12.35 -13.05
N ALA A 57 10.38 11.90 -11.92
CA ALA A 57 10.60 12.53 -10.63
C ALA A 57 12.09 12.56 -10.25
N ARG A 58 12.83 11.47 -10.49
CA ARG A 58 14.29 11.43 -10.25
C ARG A 58 15.04 12.45 -11.10
N LYS A 59 14.69 12.59 -12.38
CA LYS A 59 15.30 13.61 -13.26
C LYS A 59 15.07 15.01 -12.73
N ALA A 60 13.84 15.31 -12.28
CA ALA A 60 13.51 16.62 -11.72
C ALA A 60 14.34 16.96 -10.47
N TYR A 61 14.60 15.98 -9.59
CA TYR A 61 15.54 16.17 -8.47
C TYR A 61 16.98 16.44 -8.93
N GLN A 62 17.46 15.74 -9.97
CA GLN A 62 18.83 15.89 -10.46
C GLN A 62 19.08 17.26 -11.11
N ILE A 63 18.08 17.83 -11.78
CA ILE A 63 18.18 19.15 -12.42
C ILE A 63 17.91 20.30 -11.45
N GLY A 64 17.60 20.00 -10.18
CA GLY A 64 17.43 21.00 -9.11
C GLY A 64 16.05 21.65 -9.06
N ASP A 65 15.05 21.09 -9.74
CA ASP A 65 13.66 21.57 -9.67
C ASP A 65 13.05 21.36 -8.28
N TYR A 66 13.63 20.43 -7.51
CA TYR A 66 13.23 20.11 -6.15
C TYR A 66 14.45 19.99 -5.23
N GLN A 67 14.31 20.50 -4.01
CA GLN A 67 15.29 20.30 -2.93
C GLN A 67 14.82 19.20 -1.98
N THR A 68 15.75 18.43 -1.43
CA THR A 68 15.41 17.46 -0.38
C THR A 68 15.14 18.19 0.94
N ILE A 69 14.34 17.59 1.81
CA ILE A 69 14.08 18.12 3.17
C ILE A 69 15.40 18.29 3.92
N GLN A 70 16.34 17.36 3.77
CA GLN A 70 17.64 17.45 4.42
C GLN A 70 18.46 18.64 3.90
N ALA A 71 18.48 18.86 2.58
CA ALA A 71 19.16 20.02 1.99
C ALA A 71 18.52 21.34 2.46
N TYR A 72 17.19 21.38 2.56
CA TYR A 72 16.48 22.54 3.10
C TYR A 72 16.85 22.84 4.56
N ILE A 73 16.89 21.81 5.42
CA ILE A 73 17.27 21.96 6.83
C ILE A 73 18.71 22.47 6.95
N THR A 74 19.64 21.90 6.19
CA THR A 74 21.04 22.35 6.18
C THR A 74 21.16 23.82 5.75
N ASN A 75 20.50 24.21 4.65
CA ASN A 75 20.51 25.59 4.17
C ASN A 75 19.95 26.58 5.20
N GLN A 76 18.90 26.22 5.95
CA GLN A 76 18.38 27.08 7.02
C GLN A 76 19.38 27.26 8.17
N SER A 77 20.08 26.19 8.57
CA SER A 77 21.05 26.26 9.66
C SER A 77 22.30 27.10 9.31
N GLU A 78 22.71 27.06 8.04
CA GLU A 78 23.80 27.89 7.51
C GLU A 78 23.40 29.37 7.39
N GLN A 79 22.14 29.68 7.10
CA GLN A 79 21.63 31.06 7.03
C GLN A 79 21.39 31.70 8.41
N ALA A 80 21.26 30.89 9.47
CA ALA A 80 21.03 31.35 10.84
C ALA A 80 22.33 31.52 11.66
N SER A 81 23.50 31.18 11.10
CA SER A 81 24.84 31.35 11.70
C SER A 81 25.54 32.59 11.16
#